data_AF-A0A226N5W3-F1
#
_entry.id   AF-A0A226N5W3-F1
#
_cell.length_a   1.000
_cell.length_b   1.000
_cell.length_c   1.000
_cell.angle_alpha   90.00
_cell.angle_beta   90.00
_cell.angle_gamma   90.00
#
_symmetry.space_group_name_H-M   'P 1'
#
loop_
_entity.id
_entity.type
_entity.pdbx_description
1 polymer ?
#
loop_
_entity_poly.entity_id
_entity_poly.type
_entity_poly.pdbx_seq_one_letter_code
_entity_poly.pdbx_strand_id
1 'polypeptide(L)'
;PQLKGIVTRLFSQQEYFLQMHPDGTIDGTKDENSDYTLFNLIPVGLRVVAIQGVKAGLYVAMNAEGYLYSSVSTCTLVAGFVGGREDVEAASTESHVLESL
;
A
#
# COMPACT_ATOMS: atom_id res chain seq x y z
N PRO A 1 -17.41 -2.43 -12.82
CA PRO A 1 -16.68 -3.65 -12.43
C PRO A 1 -15.48 -3.29 -11.54
N GLN A 2 -15.51 -3.65 -10.25
CA GLN A 2 -14.35 -3.45 -9.38
C GLN A 2 -13.26 -4.45 -9.78
N LEU A 3 -12.04 -3.96 -9.95
CA LEU A 3 -10.90 -4.79 -10.25
C LEU A 3 -10.60 -5.67 -9.02
N LYS A 4 -10.59 -7.00 -9.23
CA LYS A 4 -10.34 -7.95 -8.15
C LYS A 4 -8.86 -7.93 -7.81
N GLY A 5 -8.50 -7.28 -6.70
CA GLY A 5 -7.16 -7.33 -6.15
C GLY A 5 -6.76 -8.72 -5.66
N ILE A 6 -5.49 -8.88 -5.31
CA ILE A 6 -4.95 -10.09 -4.65
C ILE A 6 -4.63 -9.79 -3.19
N VAL A 7 -4.81 -10.79 -2.32
CA VAL A 7 -4.26 -10.75 -0.96
C VAL A 7 -2.86 -11.33 -1.00
N THR A 8 -1.85 -10.58 -0.56
CA THR A 8 -0.46 -11.05 -0.48
C THR A 8 0.27 -10.42 0.69
N ARG A 9 1.44 -10.97 1.01
CA ARG A 9 2.44 -10.34 1.88
C ARG A 9 3.48 -9.63 1.03
N LEU A 10 4.04 -8.53 1.54
CA LEU A 10 5.15 -7.80 0.90
C LEU A 10 6.41 -8.05 1.71
N PHE A 11 7.38 -8.74 1.11
CA PHE A 11 8.65 -9.09 1.76
C PHE A 11 9.76 -8.19 1.24
N SER A 12 10.42 -7.50 2.18
CA SER A 12 11.58 -6.65 1.91
C SER A 12 12.83 -7.48 1.71
N GLN A 13 13.76 -6.99 0.87
CA GLN A 13 15.11 -7.55 0.76
C GLN A 13 15.92 -7.49 2.06
N GLN A 14 15.47 -6.68 3.02
CA GLN A 14 16.06 -6.60 4.36
C GLN A 14 15.56 -7.71 5.30
N GLU A 15 14.84 -8.71 4.78
CA GLU A 15 14.32 -9.87 5.51
C GLU A 15 13.23 -9.49 6.53
N TYR A 16 12.32 -8.59 6.14
CA TYR A 16 11.14 -8.21 6.92
C TYR A 16 9.89 -8.25 6.03
N PHE A 17 8.78 -8.74 6.59
CA PHE A 17 7.46 -8.49 6.04
C PHE A 17 7.01 -7.08 6.41
N LEU A 18 6.49 -6.34 5.44
CA LEU A 18 5.72 -5.13 5.74
C LEU A 18 4.52 -5.53 6.59
N GLN A 19 4.18 -4.75 7.60
CA GLN A 19 2.95 -4.92 8.36
C GLN A 19 2.25 -3.57 8.58
N MET A 20 0.94 -3.63 8.80
CA MET A 20 0.13 -2.48 9.17
C MET A 20 -0.75 -2.85 10.36
N HIS A 21 -0.52 -2.15 11.46
CA HIS A 21 -1.31 -2.33 12.67
C HIS A 21 -2.70 -1.68 12.55
N PRO A 22 -3.69 -2.11 13.36
CA PRO A 22 -5.03 -1.52 13.35
C PRO A 22 -5.07 -0.03 13.69
N ASP A 23 -4.04 0.50 14.35
CA ASP A 23 -3.89 1.93 14.68
C ASP A 23 -3.30 2.76 13.53
N GLY A 24 -2.94 2.12 12.40
CA GLY A 24 -2.34 2.76 11.23
C GLY A 24 -0.81 2.80 11.24
N THR A 25 -0.15 2.29 12.28
CA THR A 25 1.31 2.18 12.32
C THR A 25 1.80 1.21 11.23
N ILE A 26 2.81 1.63 10.47
CA ILE A 26 3.43 0.84 9.39
C ILE A 26 4.90 0.62 9.73
N ASP A 27 5.32 -0.63 9.77
CA ASP A 27 6.71 -1.03 10.05
C ASP A 27 7.01 -2.43 9.44
N GLY A 28 8.15 -3.00 9.81
CA GLY A 28 8.60 -4.31 9.35
C GLY A 28 8.65 -5.35 10.48
N THR A 29 8.19 -6.56 10.21
CA THR A 29 8.24 -7.70 11.15
C THR A 29 8.89 -8.93 10.55
N LYS A 30 9.49 -9.77 11.41
CA LYS A 30 9.95 -11.12 11.06
C LYS A 30 8.94 -12.21 11.42
N ASP A 31 7.82 -11.85 12.04
CA ASP A 31 6.76 -12.78 12.36
C ASP A 31 5.92 -13.09 11.10
N GLU A 32 6.21 -14.24 10.48
CA GLU A 32 5.52 -14.73 9.29
C GLU A 32 4.04 -15.04 9.55
N ASN A 33 3.67 -15.25 10.81
CA ASN A 33 2.31 -15.58 11.23
C ASN A 33 1.50 -14.33 11.59
N SER A 34 2.11 -13.14 11.58
CA SER A 34 1.40 -11.91 11.85
C SER A 34 0.35 -11.65 10.78
N ASP A 35 -0.90 -11.64 11.22
CA ASP A 35 -2.06 -11.30 10.41
C ASP A 35 -2.02 -9.87 9.85
N TYR A 36 -1.19 -8.99 10.43
CA TYR A 36 -0.99 -7.60 10.00
C TYR A 36 -0.11 -7.47 8.76
N THR A 37 0.49 -8.58 8.30
CA THR A 37 1.32 -8.64 7.07
C THR A 37 0.51 -8.85 5.81
N LEU A 38 -0.81 -9.03 5.92
CA LEU A 38 -1.70 -9.27 4.80
C LEU A 38 -2.17 -7.94 4.18
N PHE A 39 -1.94 -7.78 2.88
CA PHE A 39 -2.36 -6.61 2.12
C PHE A 39 -3.20 -6.99 0.91
N ASN A 40 -4.22 -6.19 0.62
CA ASN A 40 -4.88 -6.17 -0.67
C ASN A 40 -4.05 -5.32 -1.64
N LEU A 41 -3.58 -5.93 -2.73
CA LEU A 41 -3.04 -5.23 -3.89
C LEU A 41 -4.16 -5.07 -4.91
N ILE A 42 -4.71 -3.87 -4.99
CA ILE A 42 -5.88 -3.55 -5.81
C ILE A 42 -5.38 -2.81 -7.05
N PRO A 43 -5.45 -3.38 -8.26
CA PRO A 43 -5.05 -2.65 -9.45
C PRO A 43 -6.03 -1.51 -9.68
N VAL A 44 -5.49 -0.30 -9.87
CA VAL A 44 -6.26 0.92 -10.14
C VAL A 44 -5.88 1.56 -11.48
N GLY A 45 -4.84 1.04 -12.13
CA GLY A 45 -4.40 1.46 -13.45
C GLY A 45 -3.34 0.52 -14.02
N LEU A 46 -2.82 0.86 -15.20
CA LEU A 46 -1.73 0.09 -15.82
C LEU A 46 -0.47 0.20 -14.96
N ARG A 47 -0.08 -0.91 -14.31
CA ARG A 47 1.09 -0.98 -13.40
C ARG A 47 0.96 -0.10 -12.15
N VAL A 48 -0.26 0.21 -11.74
CA VAL A 48 -0.54 1.03 -10.56
C VAL A 48 -1.48 0.28 -9.63
N VAL A 49 -1.14 0.22 -8.34
CA VAL A 49 -1.88 -0.52 -7.33
C VAL A 49 -2.15 0.34 -6.10
N ALA A 50 -3.34 0.22 -5.51
CA ALA A 50 -3.53 0.62 -4.13
C ALA A 50 -3.10 -0.53 -3.22
N ILE A 51 -2.44 -0.20 -2.10
CA ILE A 51 -2.01 -1.17 -1.09
C ILE A 51 -2.82 -0.91 0.17
N GLN A 52 -3.65 -1.87 0.56
CA GLN A 52 -4.53 -1.75 1.72
C GLN A 52 -4.21 -2.84 2.74
N GLY A 53 -4.02 -2.49 4.02
CA GLY A 53 -3.88 -3.49 5.08
C GLY A 53 -5.21 -4.23 5.31
N VAL A 54 -5.21 -5.56 5.20
CA VAL A 54 -6.44 -6.37 5.28
C VAL A 54 -7.13 -6.22 6.64
N LYS A 55 -6.35 -6.20 7.72
CA LYS A 55 -6.89 -6.09 9.08
C LYS A 55 -7.26 -4.67 9.48
N ALA A 56 -6.47 -3.68 9.05
CA ALA A 56 -6.70 -2.27 9.39
C ALA A 56 -7.79 -1.62 8.51
N GLY A 57 -7.95 -2.09 7.26
CA GLY A 57 -8.81 -1.44 6.27
C GLY A 57 -8.26 -0.12 5.73
N LEU A 58 -7.06 0.29 6.15
CA LEU A 58 -6.39 1.52 5.76
C LEU A 58 -5.46 1.29 4.56
N TYR A 59 -5.24 2.35 3.79
CA TYR A 59 -4.33 2.38 2.65
C TYR A 59 -2.96 2.90 3.06
N VAL A 60 -1.91 2.34 2.48
CA VAL A 60 -0.57 2.93 2.54
C VAL A 60 -0.54 4.12 1.58
N ALA A 61 -0.04 5.25 2.05
CA ALA A 61 0.14 6.47 1.28
C ALA A 61 1.54 7.04 1.54
N MET A 62 2.04 7.87 0.63
CA MET A 62 3.30 8.59 0.79
C MET A 62 3.07 10.07 0.51
N ASN A 63 3.62 10.95 1.34
CA ASN A 63 3.57 12.39 1.10
C ASN A 63 4.73 12.83 0.18
N ALA A 64 4.74 14.10 -0.22
CA ALA A 64 5.77 14.64 -1.11
C ALA A 64 7.19 14.67 -0.50
N GLU A 65 7.30 14.47 0.82
CA GLU A 65 8.57 14.43 1.54
C GLU A 65 9.13 13.00 1.66
N GLY A 66 8.40 12.00 1.14
CA GLY A 66 8.80 10.59 1.19
C GLY A 66 8.35 9.85 2.46
N TYR A 67 7.56 10.47 3.33
CA TYR A 67 7.03 9.82 4.52
C TYR A 67 5.81 8.98 4.20
N LEU A 68 5.84 7.72 4.64
CA LEU A 68 4.70 6.84 4.60
C LEU A 68 3.71 7.20 5.70
N TYR A 69 2.42 7.10 5.40
CA TYR A 69 1.33 7.23 6.35
C TYR A 69 0.15 6.35 5.97
N SER A 70 -0.73 6.07 6.93
CA SER A 70 -1.99 5.37 6.68
C SER A 70 -3.11 6.34 6.30
N SER A 71 -3.94 5.99 5.32
CA SER A 71 -5.08 6.79 4.87
C SER A 71 -6.37 5.98 4.86
N VAL A 72 -7.49 6.62 5.19
CA VAL A 72 -8.84 6.04 5.07
C VAL A 72 -9.33 6.06 3.61
N SER A 73 -8.82 7.01 2.82
CA SER A 73 -9.17 7.17 1.42
C SER A 73 -8.28 6.28 0.57
N THR A 74 -8.80 5.81 -0.57
CA THR A 74 -8.02 5.10 -1.57
C THR A 74 -6.90 6.00 -2.07
N CYS A 75 -5.69 5.78 -1.57
CA CYS A 75 -4.48 6.39 -2.09
C CYS A 75 -3.91 5.47 -3.18
N THR A 76 -3.81 6.02 -4.38
CA THR A 76 -3.15 5.34 -5.48
C THR A 76 -1.64 5.38 -5.22
N LEU A 77 -1.03 4.23 -4.94
CA LEU A 77 0.42 4.13 -4.93
C LEU A 77 0.89 3.75 -6.33
N VAL A 78 1.68 4.62 -6.95
CA VAL A 78 2.42 4.24 -8.14
C VAL A 78 3.54 3.30 -7.71
N ALA A 79 3.26 2.00 -7.61
CA ALA A 79 4.31 1.00 -7.51
C ALA A 79 4.96 0.85 -8.90
N GLY A 80 5.82 1.79 -9.27
CA GLY A 80 6.70 1.63 -10.41
C GLY A 80 7.64 0.47 -10.14
N PHE A 81 7.27 -0.75 -10.53
CA PHE A 81 8.22 -1.87 -10.57
C PHE A 81 9.17 -1.63 -11.75
N VAL A 82 10.18 -0.77 -11.54
CA VAL A 82 11.28 -0.61 -12.48
C VAL A 82 12.17 -1.83 -12.33
N GLY A 83 11.98 -2.80 -13.24
CA GLY A 83 12.97 -3.83 -13.43
C GLY A 83 14.32 -3.20 -13.80
N GLY A 84 15.23 -3.10 -12.84
CA GLY A 84 16.67 -2.98 -13.11
C GLY A 84 17.43 -1.80 -12.48
N ARG A 85 16.79 -0.77 -11.92
CA ARG A 85 17.47 0.31 -11.16
C ARG A 85 16.54 0.85 -10.08
N GLU A 86 17.13 1.10 -8.92
CA GLU A 86 16.50 1.29 -7.62
C GLU A 86 15.96 2.71 -7.52
N ASP A 87 14.64 2.88 -7.58
CA ASP A 87 13.90 4.05 -7.07
C ASP A 87 12.39 3.70 -7.17
N VAL A 88 11.75 3.38 -6.05
CA VAL A 88 10.28 3.21 -6.00
C VAL A 88 9.67 4.59 -5.77
N GLU A 89 9.14 5.21 -6.83
CA GLU A 89 8.46 6.50 -6.70
C GLU A 89 6.99 6.31 -6.33
N ALA A 90 6.71 6.34 -5.02
CA ALA A 90 5.34 6.33 -4.52
C ALA A 90 4.72 7.74 -4.64
N ALA A 91 4.10 8.03 -5.78
CA ALA A 91 3.28 9.22 -5.93
C ALA A 91 1.86 8.95 -5.41
N SER A 92 1.45 9.64 -4.34
CA SER A 92 0.03 9.71 -3.95
C SER A 92 -0.69 10.70 -4.88
N THR A 93 -1.61 10.20 -5.70
CA THR A 93 -2.66 11.07 -6.26
C THR A 93 -3.86 10.96 -5.34
N GLU A 94 -4.16 12.03 -4.61
CA GLU A 94 -5.45 12.15 -3.93
C GLU A 94 -6.52 12.06 -5.02
N SER A 95 -7.29 10.97 -5.03
CA SER A 95 -8.51 10.95 -5.82
C SER A 95 -9.43 11.96 -5.16
N HIS A 96 -9.55 13.16 -5.76
CA HIS A 96 -10.68 14.05 -5.53
C HIS A 96 -11.93 13.32 -6.03
N VAL A 97 -12.42 12.35 -5.24
CA VAL A 97 -13.81 11.92 -5.33
C VAL A 97 -14.57 13.09 -4.72
N LEU A 98 -14.97 14.02 -5.58
CA LEU A 98 -16.05 14.95 -5.30
C LEU A 98 -17.21 14.12 -4.76
N GLU A 99 -17.42 14.12 -3.44
CA GLU A 99 -18.75 13.90 -2.89
C GLU A 99 -19.60 15.08 -3.37
N SER A 100 -20.16 14.93 -4.57
CA SER A 100 -21.29 15.72 -5.02
C SER A 100 -22.55 15.04 -4.51
N LEU A 101 -22.95 15.36 -3.28
CA LEU A 101 -24.36 15.46 -2.83
C LEU A 101 -24.46 16.55 -1.76
#